data_AF-A0A946KC12-F1
#
_entry.id   AF-A0A946KC12-F1
#
_cell.length_a   1.000
_cell.length_b   1.000
_cell.length_c   1.000
_cell.angle_alpha   90.00
_cell.angle_beta   90.00
_cell.angle_gamma   90.00
#
_symmetry.space_group_name_H-M   'P 1'
#
loop_
_entity.id
_entity.type
_entity.pdbx_description
1 polymer ?
#
loop_
_entity_poly.entity_id
_entity_poly.type
_entity_poly.pdbx_seq_one_letter_code
_entity_poly.pdbx_strand_id
1 'polypeptide(L)'
;MLKRIAILVGMLVGCGLVGKCCAFQIVSEDEQALDIRQHGFDGVSMVVRTGSQLRVTPTKRGRSQKFVSLPRFCAPIASVECLGHPGIKVKVQPEPTLWRVQWSEELPDGANFLMKFDMAPYLISEQIAIKSSSDGSLLLRACEANTVGEKLRYEPQPFKNTVGFWVEQSDIAVWQCEVQEAGWYSVALLQGCGRAQGGSQGRIVFLQKGDEIDSVDCNIKETGHFQNFEWVHSGHVFLGEAGGYTVRIQPEHIREKAFGDIRAVSIVRQQKH
;
A
#
# COMPACT_ATOMS: atom_id res chain seq x y z
N MET A 1 11.20 39.86 -17.45
CA MET A 1 10.50 40.20 -18.72
C MET A 1 10.06 38.90 -19.38
N LEU A 2 8.89 38.37 -19.00
CA LEU A 2 7.62 38.51 -19.73
C LEU A 2 7.67 38.01 -21.17
N LYS A 3 7.16 36.80 -21.40
CA LYS A 3 6.32 36.50 -22.57
C LYS A 3 5.15 35.60 -22.13
N ARG A 4 4.05 36.25 -21.73
CA ARG A 4 2.72 35.69 -21.79
C ARG A 4 2.32 35.67 -23.27
N ILE A 5 1.87 34.53 -23.78
CA ILE A 5 1.09 34.47 -25.02
C ILE A 5 -0.29 34.01 -24.60
N ALA A 6 -1.19 34.99 -24.50
CA ALA A 6 -2.63 34.76 -24.47
C ALA A 6 -3.11 34.86 -25.92
N ILE A 7 -3.82 33.84 -26.41
CA ILE A 7 -4.63 33.96 -27.62
C ILE A 7 -6.08 33.88 -27.16
N LEU A 8 -6.74 35.04 -27.25
CA LEU A 8 -8.19 35.19 -27.10
C LEU A 8 -8.74 35.48 -28.49
N VAL A 9 -9.61 34.61 -29.02
CA VAL A 9 -10.51 34.98 -30.13
C VAL A 9 -11.86 34.33 -29.90
N GLY A 10 -12.87 35.19 -29.72
CA GLY A 10 -14.24 34.89 -30.10
C GLY A 10 -15.30 35.40 -29.12
N MET A 11 -15.63 36.69 -29.19
CA MET A 11 -16.94 37.18 -28.75
C MET A 11 -17.98 36.78 -29.79
N LEU A 12 -19.03 36.09 -29.35
CA LEU A 12 -20.36 36.17 -29.96
C LEU A 12 -21.36 36.44 -28.83
N VAL A 13 -21.97 37.62 -28.91
CA VAL A 13 -23.07 38.06 -28.06
C VAL A 13 -24.32 37.28 -28.47
N GLY A 14 -24.93 36.58 -27.52
CA GLY A 14 -26.20 35.88 -27.70
C GLY A 14 -26.92 35.79 -26.35
N CYS A 15 -27.99 36.56 -26.23
CA CYS A 15 -28.91 36.60 -25.08
C CYS A 15 -29.74 35.30 -25.03
N GLY A 16 -29.95 34.70 -23.84
CA GLY A 16 -30.99 33.67 -23.66
C GLY A 16 -30.75 32.62 -22.57
N LEU A 17 -31.56 32.70 -21.51
CA LEU A 17 -32.09 31.66 -20.61
C LEU A 17 -31.26 30.41 -20.24
N VAL A 18 -31.10 30.27 -18.91
CA VAL A 18 -31.27 29.06 -18.08
C VAL A 18 -30.66 27.75 -18.60
N GLY A 19 -29.55 27.35 -17.97
CA GLY A 19 -29.08 25.97 -17.99
C GLY A 19 -28.03 25.77 -16.91
N LYS A 20 -28.38 25.02 -15.85
CA LYS A 20 -27.40 24.44 -14.92
C LYS A 20 -26.38 23.66 -15.74
N CYS A 21 -25.15 24.15 -15.79
CA CYS A 21 -24.02 23.33 -16.20
C CYS A 21 -23.04 23.35 -15.02
N CYS A 22 -23.18 22.38 -14.12
CA CYS A 22 -22.08 21.99 -13.26
C CYS A 22 -21.00 21.46 -14.22
N ALA A 23 -20.08 22.34 -14.62
CA ALA A 23 -18.84 21.92 -15.22
C ALA A 23 -18.12 21.07 -14.17
N PHE A 24 -18.19 19.75 -14.32
CA PHE A 24 -17.22 18.85 -13.73
C PHE A 24 -15.85 19.36 -14.20
N GLN A 25 -15.08 19.94 -13.28
CA GLN A 25 -13.68 20.17 -13.52
C GLN A 25 -13.06 18.79 -13.77
N ILE A 26 -12.67 18.56 -15.02
CA ILE A 26 -11.69 17.55 -15.36
C ILE A 26 -10.43 18.02 -14.63
N VAL A 27 -10.16 17.45 -13.46
CA VAL A 27 -8.83 17.49 -12.87
C VAL A 27 -7.98 16.75 -13.90
N SER A 28 -7.15 17.46 -14.64
CA SER A 28 -6.14 16.80 -15.47
C SER A 28 -5.27 15.99 -14.51
N GLU A 29 -5.32 14.66 -14.63
CA GLU A 29 -4.39 13.81 -13.91
C GLU A 29 -3.00 14.11 -14.45
N ASP A 30 -2.15 14.76 -13.63
CA ASP A 30 -0.79 15.06 -14.03
C ASP A 30 -0.04 13.72 -14.22
N GLU A 31 0.41 13.47 -15.44
CA GLU A 31 1.30 12.35 -15.73
C GLU A 31 2.68 12.62 -15.13
N GLN A 32 3.18 11.67 -14.33
CA GLN A 32 4.48 11.77 -13.70
C GLN A 32 5.37 10.61 -14.12
N ALA A 33 6.46 10.90 -14.83
CA ALA A 33 7.53 9.93 -15.07
C ALA A 33 8.31 9.68 -13.77
N LEU A 34 8.46 8.41 -13.38
CA LEU A 34 9.24 8.02 -12.21
C LEU A 34 10.73 7.94 -12.56
N ASP A 35 11.61 8.24 -11.60
CA ASP A 35 13.05 8.09 -11.78
C ASP A 35 13.44 6.61 -11.70
N ILE A 36 13.49 5.95 -12.85
CA ILE A 36 13.81 4.52 -12.98
C ILE A 36 15.28 4.18 -12.65
N ARG A 37 16.11 5.17 -12.31
CA ARG A 37 17.48 4.92 -11.81
C ARG A 37 17.50 4.59 -10.32
N GLN A 38 16.39 4.84 -9.61
CA GLN A 38 16.24 4.44 -8.21
C GLN A 38 16.22 2.91 -8.07
N HIS A 39 16.59 2.43 -6.89
CA HIS A 39 16.62 0.99 -6.58
C HIS A 39 15.24 0.33 -6.79
N GLY A 40 15.23 -0.87 -7.35
CA GLY A 40 14.04 -1.71 -7.53
C GLY A 40 13.47 -1.74 -8.94
N PHE A 41 13.82 -0.78 -9.80
CA PHE A 41 13.49 -0.83 -11.22
C PHE A 41 14.55 -1.65 -11.99
N ASP A 42 14.13 -2.71 -12.69
CA ASP A 42 14.99 -3.46 -13.61
C ASP A 42 14.19 -3.95 -14.82
N GLY A 43 14.81 -3.93 -16.00
CA GLY A 43 14.14 -4.34 -17.24
C GLY A 43 13.09 -3.36 -17.77
N VAL A 44 12.99 -2.14 -17.22
CA VAL A 44 12.07 -1.07 -17.68
C VAL A 44 12.82 0.11 -18.32
N SER A 45 12.26 0.72 -19.36
CA SER A 45 12.78 1.96 -19.96
C SER A 45 11.99 3.19 -19.55
N MET A 46 10.76 3.02 -19.07
CA MET A 46 9.90 4.11 -18.63
C MET A 46 8.80 3.56 -17.72
N VAL A 47 8.51 4.29 -16.64
CA VAL A 47 7.34 4.07 -15.79
C VAL A 47 6.66 5.43 -15.58
N VAL A 48 5.39 5.52 -15.94
CA VAL A 48 4.58 6.74 -15.82
C VAL A 48 3.43 6.47 -14.87
N ARG A 49 3.28 7.32 -13.85
CA ARG A 49 2.17 7.35 -12.93
C ARG A 49 1.14 8.39 -13.38
N THR A 50 -0.13 7.99 -13.45
CA THR A 50 -1.27 8.86 -13.78
C THR A 50 -2.45 8.46 -12.91
N GLY A 51 -2.84 9.30 -11.95
CA GLY A 51 -3.90 8.97 -10.98
C GLY A 51 -3.62 7.66 -10.24
N SER A 52 -4.53 6.69 -10.35
CA SER A 52 -4.41 5.34 -9.78
C SER A 52 -3.79 4.30 -10.73
N GLN A 53 -3.03 4.74 -11.74
CA GLN A 53 -2.49 3.87 -12.77
C GLN A 53 -0.96 4.02 -12.90
N LEU A 54 -0.30 2.92 -13.25
CA LEU A 54 1.09 2.90 -13.70
C LEU A 54 1.17 2.30 -15.09
N ARG A 55 1.72 3.05 -16.05
CA ARG A 55 2.13 2.54 -17.35
C ARG A 55 3.59 2.14 -17.29
N VAL A 56 3.89 0.87 -17.57
CA VAL A 56 5.24 0.30 -17.52
C VAL A 56 5.68 -0.07 -18.93
N THR A 57 6.84 0.42 -19.35
CA THR A 57 7.45 0.15 -20.65
C THR A 57 8.67 -0.78 -20.47
N PRO A 58 8.59 -2.05 -20.87
CA PRO A 58 9.73 -2.97 -20.79
C PRO A 58 10.83 -2.64 -21.80
N THR A 59 12.10 -2.76 -21.37
CA THR A 59 13.27 -2.75 -22.27
C THR A 59 13.33 -4.02 -23.13
N LYS A 60 14.25 -4.06 -24.11
CA LYS A 60 14.59 -5.29 -24.84
C LYS A 60 15.00 -6.43 -23.90
N ARG A 61 15.78 -6.14 -22.86
CA ARG A 61 16.17 -7.13 -21.84
C ARG A 61 14.96 -7.63 -21.07
N GLY A 62 14.09 -6.74 -20.60
CA GLY A 62 12.84 -7.09 -19.91
C GLY A 62 11.96 -8.01 -20.76
N ARG A 63 11.81 -7.68 -22.05
CA ARG A 63 11.12 -8.51 -23.06
C ARG A 63 11.71 -9.90 -23.18
N SER A 64 13.03 -9.98 -23.38
CA SER A 64 13.75 -11.25 -23.55
C SER A 64 13.68 -12.16 -22.33
N GLN A 65 13.77 -11.61 -21.12
CA GLN A 65 13.72 -12.40 -19.87
C GLN A 65 12.30 -12.68 -19.38
N LYS A 66 11.28 -12.12 -20.05
CA LYS A 66 9.85 -12.26 -19.74
C LYS A 66 9.41 -11.77 -18.35
N PHE A 67 10.17 -10.87 -17.75
CA PHE A 67 9.76 -10.14 -16.56
C PHE A 67 10.45 -8.78 -16.47
N VAL A 68 9.85 -7.88 -15.70
CA VAL A 68 10.47 -6.67 -15.18
C VAL A 68 10.35 -6.63 -13.67
N SER A 69 11.25 -5.90 -13.03
CA SER A 69 11.18 -5.62 -11.60
C SER A 69 10.75 -4.17 -11.39
N LEU A 70 9.86 -3.96 -10.43
CA LEU A 70 9.45 -2.65 -9.95
C LEU A 70 9.70 -2.60 -8.44
N PRO A 71 10.02 -1.42 -7.87
CA PRO A 71 9.92 -1.25 -6.43
C PRO A 71 8.48 -1.52 -5.97
N ARG A 72 8.32 -1.82 -4.69
CA ARG A 72 7.01 -1.91 -4.08
C ARG A 72 6.32 -0.54 -4.08
N PHE A 73 5.03 -0.54 -4.37
CA PHE A 73 4.15 0.62 -4.21
C PHE A 73 3.19 0.43 -3.03
N CYS A 74 2.85 1.52 -2.36
CA CYS A 74 1.89 1.61 -1.27
C CYS A 74 0.46 1.71 -1.79
N ALA A 75 0.01 0.68 -2.50
CA ALA A 75 -1.38 0.58 -2.96
C ALA A 75 -1.76 -0.88 -3.27
N PRO A 76 -3.03 -1.28 -3.11
CA PRO A 76 -3.54 -2.54 -3.64
C PRO A 76 -3.66 -2.48 -5.16
N ILE A 77 -3.26 -3.55 -5.85
CA ILE A 77 -3.36 -3.67 -7.31
C ILE A 77 -4.76 -4.18 -7.65
N ALA A 78 -5.55 -3.40 -8.37
CA ALA A 78 -6.85 -3.81 -8.89
C ALA A 78 -6.71 -4.78 -10.08
N SER A 79 -5.81 -4.45 -11.02
CA SER A 79 -5.58 -5.27 -12.22
C SER A 79 -4.24 -4.97 -12.87
N VAL A 80 -3.70 -5.92 -13.63
CA VAL A 80 -2.58 -5.70 -14.55
C VAL A 80 -2.90 -6.29 -15.90
N GLU A 81 -2.70 -5.52 -16.96
CA GLU A 81 -2.99 -5.91 -18.33
C GLU A 81 -1.88 -5.50 -19.31
N CYS A 82 -1.75 -6.27 -20.40
CA CYS A 82 -0.94 -5.86 -21.54
C CYS A 82 -1.80 -4.99 -22.46
N LEU A 83 -1.41 -3.73 -22.64
CA LEU A 83 -2.17 -2.74 -23.39
C LEU A 83 -2.35 -3.18 -24.84
N GLY A 84 -3.60 -3.25 -25.29
CA GLY A 84 -3.97 -3.70 -26.64
C GLY A 84 -3.93 -5.21 -26.85
N HIS A 85 -3.53 -6.00 -25.84
CA HIS A 85 -3.31 -7.45 -25.97
C HIS A 85 -3.91 -8.24 -24.78
N PRO A 86 -5.25 -8.31 -24.63
CA PRO A 86 -5.93 -8.93 -23.49
C PRO A 86 -5.69 -10.46 -23.35
N GLY A 87 -5.19 -11.10 -24.42
CA GLY A 87 -4.79 -12.50 -24.42
C GLY A 87 -3.49 -12.78 -23.64
N ILE A 88 -2.61 -11.78 -23.50
CA ILE A 88 -1.33 -11.92 -22.81
C ILE A 88 -1.57 -11.79 -21.30
N LYS A 89 -1.24 -12.84 -20.54
CA LYS A 89 -1.45 -12.84 -19.09
C LYS A 89 -0.22 -12.31 -18.37
N VAL A 90 -0.43 -11.25 -17.60
CA VAL A 90 0.60 -10.63 -16.77
C VAL A 90 0.30 -10.92 -15.31
N LYS A 91 1.31 -11.40 -14.58
CA LYS A 91 1.23 -11.71 -13.15
C LYS A 91 2.18 -10.81 -12.39
N VAL A 92 1.75 -10.37 -11.22
CA VAL A 92 2.60 -9.68 -10.26
C VAL A 92 2.92 -10.65 -9.13
N GLN A 93 4.21 -10.95 -8.96
CA GLN A 93 4.73 -11.74 -7.87
C GLN A 93 5.43 -10.80 -6.87
N PRO A 94 4.90 -10.68 -5.64
CA PRO A 94 5.53 -9.88 -4.60
C PRO A 94 6.74 -10.61 -4.03
N GLU A 95 7.87 -9.92 -4.00
CA GLU A 95 9.08 -10.29 -3.26
C GLU A 95 9.24 -9.34 -2.06
N PRO A 96 10.12 -9.65 -1.08
CA PRO A 96 10.26 -8.84 0.13
C PRO A 96 10.48 -7.34 -0.11
N THR A 97 11.27 -6.98 -1.12
CA THR A 97 11.65 -5.58 -1.40
C THR A 97 11.19 -5.05 -2.76
N LEU A 98 10.67 -5.91 -3.64
CA LEU A 98 10.31 -5.55 -5.01
C LEU A 98 9.13 -6.39 -5.50
N TRP A 99 8.54 -5.97 -6.62
CA TRP A 99 7.55 -6.75 -7.34
C TRP A 99 8.12 -7.20 -8.68
N ARG A 100 7.97 -8.50 -8.96
CA ARG A 100 8.24 -9.06 -10.28
C ARG A 100 6.96 -9.05 -11.10
N VAL A 101 6.94 -8.28 -12.19
CA VAL A 101 5.86 -8.28 -13.18
C VAL A 101 6.27 -9.19 -14.31
N GLN A 102 5.61 -10.34 -14.47
CA GLN A 102 6.02 -11.43 -15.34
C GLN A 102 4.90 -11.90 -16.27
N TRP A 103 5.28 -12.44 -17.42
CA TRP A 103 4.38 -12.98 -18.44
C TRP A 103 5.02 -14.22 -19.09
N SER A 104 4.27 -14.98 -19.89
CA SER A 104 4.79 -16.24 -20.48
C SER A 104 4.88 -16.18 -22.00
N GLU A 105 4.01 -15.41 -22.63
CA GLU A 105 3.91 -15.20 -24.06
C GLU A 105 5.03 -14.28 -24.57
N GLU A 106 5.24 -14.24 -25.88
CA GLU A 106 6.08 -13.20 -26.48
C GLU A 106 5.29 -11.88 -26.52
N LEU A 107 5.92 -10.77 -26.11
CA LEU A 107 5.28 -9.46 -26.20
C LEU A 107 5.45 -8.90 -27.60
N PRO A 108 4.37 -8.37 -28.21
CA PRO A 108 4.49 -7.55 -29.40
C PRO A 108 5.46 -6.37 -29.17
N ASP A 109 6.15 -5.97 -30.24
CA ASP A 109 7.05 -4.83 -30.19
C ASP A 109 6.32 -3.57 -29.72
N GLY A 110 6.92 -2.87 -28.75
CA GLY A 110 6.32 -1.67 -28.14
C GLY A 110 5.17 -1.92 -27.16
N ALA A 111 4.74 -3.18 -26.94
CA ALA A 111 3.69 -3.47 -25.96
C ALA A 111 4.07 -2.99 -24.55
N ASN A 112 3.11 -2.37 -23.86
CA ASN A 112 3.26 -1.80 -22.52
C ASN A 112 2.31 -2.49 -21.54
N PHE A 113 2.62 -2.39 -20.26
CA PHE A 113 1.70 -2.85 -19.21
C PHE A 113 0.98 -1.67 -18.57
N LEU A 114 -0.29 -1.89 -18.25
CA LEU A 114 -1.06 -0.99 -17.41
C LEU A 114 -1.40 -1.70 -16.12
N MET A 115 -0.91 -1.15 -15.01
CA MET A 115 -1.29 -1.56 -13.67
C MET A 115 -2.29 -0.55 -13.14
N LYS A 116 -3.47 -1.02 -12.70
CA LYS A 116 -4.49 -0.19 -12.04
C LYS A 116 -4.50 -0.53 -10.57
N PHE A 117 -4.72 0.47 -9.74
CA PHE A 117 -4.70 0.38 -8.29
C PHE A 117 -6.03 0.90 -7.71
N ASP A 118 -6.38 0.44 -6.52
CA ASP A 118 -7.58 0.92 -5.81
C ASP A 118 -7.39 2.34 -5.22
N MET A 119 -6.14 2.81 -5.19
CA MET A 119 -5.76 4.16 -4.77
C MET A 119 -4.52 4.61 -5.54
N ALA A 120 -4.22 5.92 -5.51
CA ALA A 120 -3.01 6.45 -6.15
C ALA A 120 -1.75 5.77 -5.58
N PRO A 121 -0.96 5.06 -6.41
CA PRO A 121 0.22 4.33 -5.93
C PRO A 121 1.37 5.30 -5.67
N TYR A 122 2.03 5.15 -4.52
CA TYR A 122 3.26 5.87 -4.20
C TYR A 122 4.35 4.92 -3.72
N LEU A 123 5.60 5.30 -3.96
CA LEU A 123 6.76 4.53 -3.50
C LEU A 123 6.83 4.59 -1.98
N ILE A 124 7.39 3.55 -1.37
CA ILE A 124 7.64 3.54 0.08
C ILE A 124 8.53 4.73 0.51
N SER A 125 9.44 5.19 -0.36
CA SER A 125 10.28 6.38 -0.12
C SER A 125 9.51 7.71 -0.17
N GLU A 126 8.32 7.72 -0.77
CA GLU A 126 7.41 8.87 -0.79
C GLU A 126 6.46 8.86 0.41
N GLN A 127 6.47 7.79 1.22
CA GLN A 127 5.56 7.64 2.34
C GLN A 127 5.81 8.71 3.41
N ILE A 128 4.72 9.35 3.83
CA ILE A 128 4.67 10.19 5.03
C ILE A 128 4.00 9.43 6.17
N ALA A 129 4.12 9.96 7.39
CA ALA A 129 3.43 9.39 8.55
C ALA A 129 1.90 9.33 8.32
N ILE A 130 1.30 8.21 8.68
CA ILE A 130 -0.14 7.98 8.61
C ILE A 130 -0.83 8.91 9.62
N LYS A 131 -1.73 9.74 9.13
CA LYS A 131 -2.42 10.73 9.96
C LYS A 131 -3.71 10.14 10.52
N SER A 132 -4.06 10.60 11.72
CA SER A 132 -5.36 10.28 12.32
C SER A 132 -6.49 10.86 11.47
N SER A 133 -7.59 10.11 11.36
CA SER A 133 -8.86 10.59 10.83
C SER A 133 -9.45 11.68 11.72
N SER A 134 -10.51 12.35 11.25
CA SER A 134 -11.18 13.43 12.01
C SER A 134 -11.78 13.00 13.35
N ASP A 135 -12.03 11.70 13.53
CA ASP A 135 -12.51 11.10 14.78
C ASP A 135 -11.36 10.65 15.70
N GLY A 136 -10.11 10.93 15.35
CA GLY A 136 -8.92 10.52 16.10
C GLY A 136 -8.52 9.05 15.90
N SER A 137 -9.17 8.32 14.99
CA SER A 137 -8.78 6.95 14.66
C SER A 137 -7.61 6.90 13.68
N LEU A 138 -6.77 5.88 13.81
CA LEU A 138 -5.68 5.56 12.89
C LEU A 138 -5.94 4.18 12.28
N LEU A 139 -5.80 4.09 10.96
CA LEU A 139 -5.82 2.83 10.23
C LEU A 139 -4.48 2.61 9.56
N LEU A 140 -3.67 1.72 10.14
CA LEU A 140 -2.37 1.36 9.60
C LEU A 140 -2.56 0.23 8.58
N ARG A 141 -2.57 0.55 7.28
CA ARG A 141 -2.86 -0.43 6.22
C ARG A 141 -1.62 -1.24 5.87
N ALA A 142 -1.81 -2.49 5.44
CA ALA A 142 -0.72 -3.35 4.98
C ALA A 142 0.13 -2.73 3.85
N CYS A 143 -0.51 -2.02 2.92
CA CYS A 143 0.17 -1.36 1.81
C CYS A 143 1.19 -0.30 2.27
N GLU A 144 1.00 0.27 3.46
CA GLU A 144 1.85 1.29 4.08
C GLU A 144 2.87 0.72 5.07
N ALA A 145 2.90 -0.60 5.27
CA ALA A 145 3.83 -1.24 6.20
C ALA A 145 5.24 -1.31 5.60
N ASN A 146 6.25 -0.82 6.29
CA ASN A 146 7.64 -1.18 6.01
C ASN A 146 7.87 -2.62 6.51
N THR A 147 8.20 -3.52 5.59
CA THR A 147 8.52 -4.92 5.91
C THR A 147 10.03 -5.05 6.08
N VAL A 148 10.46 -5.46 7.28
CA VAL A 148 11.88 -5.61 7.63
C VAL A 148 12.13 -7.08 7.97
N GLY A 149 13.12 -7.69 7.32
CA GLY A 149 13.42 -9.11 7.52
C GLY A 149 13.75 -9.84 6.23
N GLU A 150 13.63 -11.17 6.25
CA GLU A 150 14.04 -12.04 5.14
C GLU A 150 12.88 -12.44 4.21
N LYS A 151 11.71 -12.79 4.76
CA LYS A 151 10.61 -13.40 3.99
C LYS A 151 9.34 -12.55 3.94
N LEU A 152 9.12 -11.73 4.96
CA LEU A 152 7.97 -10.86 5.09
C LEU A 152 7.83 -9.93 3.90
N ARG A 153 6.62 -9.83 3.37
CA ARG A 153 6.35 -8.97 2.21
C ARG A 153 4.91 -8.49 2.21
N TYR A 154 4.68 -7.39 1.50
CA TYR A 154 3.33 -6.96 1.18
C TYR A 154 2.84 -7.66 -0.10
N GLU A 155 1.67 -8.27 -0.01
CA GLU A 155 1.01 -8.99 -1.08
C GLU A 155 -0.15 -8.15 -1.64
N PRO A 156 0.05 -7.44 -2.78
CA PRO A 156 -0.83 -6.36 -3.21
C PRO A 156 -2.11 -6.82 -3.93
N GLN A 157 -2.29 -8.12 -4.16
CA GLN A 157 -3.47 -8.62 -4.87
C GLN A 157 -4.74 -8.31 -4.05
N PRO A 158 -5.89 -7.96 -4.67
CA PRO A 158 -7.05 -7.43 -3.93
C PRO A 158 -7.58 -8.38 -2.86
N PHE A 159 -7.60 -9.67 -3.18
CA PHE A 159 -8.06 -10.72 -2.27
C PHE A 159 -7.06 -10.99 -1.12
N LYS A 160 -5.82 -10.50 -1.21
CA LYS A 160 -4.79 -10.59 -0.17
C LYS A 160 -4.60 -9.26 0.55
N ASN A 161 -4.10 -8.23 -0.13
CA ASN A 161 -3.84 -6.89 0.40
C ASN A 161 -3.33 -6.97 1.85
N THR A 162 -2.23 -7.67 2.07
CA THR A 162 -1.78 -8.06 3.41
C THR A 162 -0.27 -8.02 3.50
N VAL A 163 0.23 -7.79 4.70
CA VAL A 163 1.58 -8.21 5.07
C VAL A 163 1.50 -9.70 5.36
N GLY A 164 2.20 -10.50 4.56
CA GLY A 164 2.14 -11.96 4.58
C GLY A 164 3.52 -12.57 4.33
N PHE A 165 3.56 -13.88 4.07
CA PHE A 165 4.81 -14.68 4.10
C PHE A 165 5.60 -14.50 5.41
N TRP A 166 4.88 -14.30 6.52
CA TRP A 166 5.48 -14.03 7.82
C TRP A 166 5.91 -15.32 8.52
N VAL A 167 6.94 -15.95 7.97
CA VAL A 167 7.43 -17.27 8.40
C VAL A 167 8.66 -17.20 9.30
N GLU A 168 9.38 -16.08 9.26
CA GLU A 168 10.54 -15.84 10.11
C GLU A 168 10.14 -15.02 11.33
N GLN A 169 10.48 -15.51 12.52
CA GLN A 169 10.15 -14.83 13.77
C GLN A 169 10.85 -13.48 13.92
N SER A 170 12.02 -13.30 13.28
CA SER A 170 12.78 -12.04 13.29
C SER A 170 12.18 -10.95 12.39
N ASP A 171 11.26 -11.31 11.49
CA ASP A 171 10.68 -10.35 10.56
C ASP A 171 9.67 -9.46 11.29
N ILE A 172 9.65 -8.16 10.97
CA ILE A 172 8.76 -7.18 11.58
C ILE A 172 8.07 -6.31 10.54
N ALA A 173 6.81 -5.93 10.83
CA ALA A 173 6.06 -4.94 10.06
C ALA A 173 6.05 -3.61 10.82
N VAL A 174 6.38 -2.51 10.15
CA VAL A 174 6.61 -1.20 10.79
C VAL A 174 5.82 -0.11 10.08
N TRP A 175 5.11 0.70 10.84
CA TRP A 175 4.39 1.88 10.36
C TRP A 175 4.87 3.13 11.08
N GLN A 176 4.80 4.26 10.39
CA GLN A 176 4.94 5.59 10.99
C GLN A 176 3.56 6.24 11.02
N CYS A 177 3.15 6.76 12.17
CA CYS A 177 1.88 7.44 12.32
C CYS A 177 2.00 8.71 13.18
N GLU A 178 0.97 9.56 13.11
CA GLU A 178 0.83 10.78 13.89
C GLU A 178 -0.41 10.68 14.78
N VAL A 179 -0.17 10.61 16.09
CA VAL A 179 -1.19 10.58 17.14
C VAL A 179 -1.50 12.02 17.53
N GLN A 180 -2.76 12.44 17.40
CA GLN A 180 -3.14 13.84 17.62
C GLN A 180 -3.29 14.24 19.09
N GLU A 181 -3.68 13.30 19.95
CA GLU A 181 -3.97 13.57 21.36
C GLU A 181 -3.41 12.46 22.26
N ALA A 182 -2.99 12.83 23.46
CA ALA A 182 -2.69 11.85 24.49
C ALA A 182 -3.96 11.10 24.95
N GLY A 183 -3.81 9.85 25.37
CA GLY A 183 -4.89 9.06 25.96
C GLY A 183 -4.74 7.54 25.80
N TRP A 184 -5.80 6.85 26.21
CA TRP A 184 -5.96 5.42 25.98
C TRP A 184 -6.45 5.15 24.56
N TYR A 185 -5.89 4.15 23.91
CA TYR A 185 -6.25 3.72 22.56
C TYR A 185 -6.54 2.24 22.55
N SER A 186 -7.69 1.84 21.99
CA SER A 186 -7.99 0.44 21.67
C SER A 186 -7.26 0.06 20.39
N VAL A 187 -6.66 -1.14 20.38
CA VAL A 187 -5.87 -1.67 19.27
C VAL A 187 -6.48 -2.98 18.80
N ALA A 188 -6.70 -3.11 17.50
CA ALA A 188 -7.19 -4.33 16.87
C ALA A 188 -6.44 -4.64 15.56
N LEU A 189 -6.29 -5.93 15.26
CA LEU A 189 -5.72 -6.41 14.01
C LEU A 189 -6.81 -6.91 13.07
N LEU A 190 -6.76 -6.52 11.81
CA LEU A 190 -7.47 -7.21 10.74
C LEU A 190 -6.54 -8.32 10.23
N GLN A 191 -6.80 -9.54 10.69
CA GLN A 191 -5.92 -10.69 10.48
C GLN A 191 -6.60 -11.83 9.72
N GLY A 192 -5.81 -12.59 8.97
CA GLY A 192 -6.21 -13.85 8.36
C GLY A 192 -5.25 -14.96 8.76
N CYS A 193 -5.78 -16.17 8.99
CA CYS A 193 -4.99 -17.32 9.38
C CYS A 193 -5.63 -18.62 8.89
N GLY A 194 -4.81 -19.50 8.32
CA GLY A 194 -5.27 -20.78 7.79
C GLY A 194 -5.89 -21.71 8.85
N ARG A 195 -6.70 -22.66 8.39
CA ARG A 195 -7.24 -23.73 9.23
C ARG A 195 -6.10 -24.48 9.95
N ALA A 196 -6.26 -24.70 11.25
CA ALA A 196 -5.29 -25.31 12.15
C ALA A 196 -3.93 -24.59 12.19
N GLN A 197 -3.87 -23.29 11.90
CA GLN A 197 -2.65 -22.47 11.95
C GLN A 197 -2.68 -21.39 13.04
N GLY A 198 -3.80 -21.24 13.76
CA GLY A 198 -3.97 -20.18 14.76
C GLY A 198 -3.21 -20.44 16.06
N GLY A 199 -2.87 -19.37 16.78
CA GLY A 199 -2.22 -19.40 18.09
C GLY A 199 -0.78 -18.89 18.11
N SER A 200 -0.29 -18.34 17.00
CA SER A 200 0.96 -17.56 17.01
C SER A 200 0.81 -16.34 17.93
N GLN A 201 1.89 -16.00 18.63
CA GLN A 201 1.96 -14.94 19.65
C GLN A 201 2.97 -13.88 19.22
N GLY A 202 2.66 -12.63 19.49
CA GLY A 202 3.56 -11.51 19.21
C GLY A 202 3.12 -10.26 19.95
N ARG A 203 3.79 -9.14 19.68
CA ARG A 203 3.48 -7.84 20.30
C ARG A 203 3.28 -6.76 19.25
N ILE A 204 2.35 -5.85 19.54
CA ILE A 204 2.18 -4.58 18.84
C ILE A 204 2.81 -3.52 19.74
N VAL A 205 3.92 -2.96 19.31
CA VAL A 205 4.77 -2.07 20.11
C VAL A 205 4.68 -0.65 19.57
N PHE A 206 4.45 0.32 20.46
CA PHE A 206 4.40 1.75 20.16
C PHE A 206 5.68 2.40 20.66
N LEU A 207 6.44 2.98 19.74
CA LEU A 207 7.71 3.63 20.00
C LEU A 207 7.58 5.14 19.73
N GLN A 208 8.23 5.95 20.56
CA GLN A 208 8.38 7.38 20.33
C GLN A 208 9.83 7.77 20.60
N LYS A 209 10.47 8.46 19.65
CA LYS A 209 11.90 8.83 19.71
C LYS A 209 12.86 7.63 19.94
N GLY A 210 12.42 6.41 19.62
CA GLY A 210 13.20 5.18 19.78
C GLY A 210 12.88 4.39 21.05
N ASP A 211 12.18 4.99 22.01
CA ASP A 211 11.80 4.35 23.27
C ASP A 211 10.43 3.69 23.16
N GLU A 212 10.30 2.51 23.76
CA GLU A 212 9.01 1.81 23.90
C GLU A 212 8.13 2.54 24.91
N ILE A 213 7.01 3.07 24.43
CA ILE A 213 6.05 3.83 25.24
C ILE A 213 5.04 2.88 25.87
N ASP A 214 4.48 2.00 25.05
CA ASP A 214 3.55 0.97 25.49
C ASP A 214 3.42 -0.14 24.42
N SER A 215 2.76 -1.23 24.76
CA SER A 215 2.53 -2.35 23.86
C SER A 215 1.29 -3.16 24.25
N VAL A 216 0.77 -3.92 23.30
CA VAL A 216 -0.22 -4.97 23.57
C VAL A 216 0.23 -6.29 22.96
N ASP A 217 -0.10 -7.38 23.65
CA ASP A 217 0.07 -8.71 23.08
C ASP A 217 -0.96 -8.92 21.96
N CYS A 218 -0.54 -9.61 20.91
CA CYS A 218 -1.42 -10.05 19.83
C CYS A 218 -1.33 -11.56 19.67
N ASN A 219 -2.51 -12.18 19.65
CA ASN A 219 -2.68 -13.61 19.46
C ASN A 219 -3.39 -13.82 18.13
N ILE A 220 -2.72 -14.49 17.19
CA ILE A 220 -3.30 -14.78 15.88
C ILE A 220 -4.38 -15.85 16.05
N LYS A 221 -5.59 -15.56 15.59
CA LYS A 221 -6.76 -16.45 15.67
C LYS A 221 -6.93 -17.15 14.33
N GLU A 222 -7.34 -18.41 14.38
CA GLU A 222 -7.72 -19.13 13.18
C GLU A 222 -8.96 -18.50 12.56
N THR A 223 -8.92 -18.23 11.25
CA THR A 223 -10.06 -17.70 10.47
C THR A 223 -10.47 -18.66 9.35
N GLY A 224 -9.95 -19.89 9.38
CA GLY A 224 -10.22 -20.97 8.44
C GLY A 224 -9.46 -20.87 7.10
N HIS A 225 -9.07 -19.68 6.67
CA HIS A 225 -8.27 -19.44 5.47
C HIS A 225 -7.49 -18.12 5.59
N PHE A 226 -6.26 -18.06 5.05
CA PHE A 226 -5.42 -16.85 5.12
C PHE A 226 -6.06 -15.59 4.51
N GLN A 227 -7.05 -15.76 3.63
CA GLN A 227 -7.77 -14.65 2.99
C GLN A 227 -9.13 -14.34 3.65
N ASN A 228 -9.50 -15.08 4.70
CA ASN A 228 -10.65 -14.76 5.53
C ASN A 228 -10.19 -13.82 6.63
N PHE A 229 -10.41 -12.52 6.45
CA PHE A 229 -9.93 -11.53 7.39
C PHE A 229 -10.98 -11.20 8.44
N GLU A 230 -10.57 -11.23 9.71
CA GLU A 230 -11.41 -10.90 10.86
C GLU A 230 -10.71 -9.88 11.75
N TRP A 231 -11.50 -8.97 12.32
CA TRP A 231 -11.01 -8.03 13.33
C TRP A 231 -10.86 -8.74 14.67
N VAL A 232 -9.67 -8.68 15.25
CA VAL A 232 -9.37 -9.23 16.57
C VAL A 232 -8.82 -8.12 17.45
N HIS A 233 -9.52 -7.83 18.54
CA HIS A 233 -9.08 -6.87 19.54
C HIS A 233 -7.88 -7.40 20.31
N SER A 234 -6.79 -6.62 20.36
CA SER A 234 -5.54 -6.97 21.02
C SER A 234 -5.43 -6.37 22.43
N GLY A 235 -6.08 -5.24 22.69
CA GLY A 235 -6.04 -4.59 23.99
C GLY A 235 -6.07 -3.08 23.90
N HIS A 236 -5.54 -2.43 24.93
CA HIS A 236 -5.42 -0.98 25.01
C HIS A 236 -3.98 -0.58 25.29
N VAL A 237 -3.56 0.55 24.74
CA VAL A 237 -2.28 1.21 25.05
C VAL A 237 -2.53 2.63 25.54
N PHE A 238 -1.69 3.13 26.43
CA PHE A 238 -1.67 4.52 26.82
C PHE A 238 -0.55 5.27 26.09
N LEU A 239 -0.94 6.24 25.25
CA LEU A 239 0.00 7.13 24.56
C LEU A 239 -0.04 8.49 25.25
N GLY A 240 1.01 8.79 26.03
CA GLY A 240 1.05 9.96 26.91
C GLY A 240 1.30 11.30 26.21
N GLU A 241 1.75 11.28 24.96
CA GLU A 241 2.10 12.48 24.19
C GLU A 241 1.43 12.44 22.80
N ALA A 242 1.17 13.61 22.24
CA ALA A 242 0.84 13.72 20.82
C ALA A 242 2.13 13.71 19.98
N GLY A 243 2.01 13.41 18.69
CA GLY A 243 3.10 13.51 17.70
C GLY A 243 3.38 12.20 16.98
N GLY A 244 4.61 12.11 16.46
CA GLY A 244 5.05 10.96 15.65
C GLY A 244 5.31 9.72 16.49
N TYR A 245 4.73 8.60 16.09
CA TYR A 245 4.95 7.27 16.65
C TYR A 245 5.39 6.30 15.57
N THR A 246 6.28 5.38 15.95
CA THR A 246 6.52 4.16 15.18
C THR A 246 5.73 3.02 15.80
N VAL A 247 4.87 2.37 15.02
CA VAL A 247 4.14 1.18 15.45
C VAL A 247 4.75 -0.02 14.75
N ARG A 248 5.18 -1.03 15.51
CA ARG A 248 5.69 -2.28 14.94
C ARG A 248 4.92 -3.48 15.46
N ILE A 249 4.75 -4.48 14.61
CA ILE A 249 4.29 -5.80 15.00
C ILE A 249 5.49 -6.74 14.92
N GLN A 250 5.74 -7.47 16.00
CA GLN A 250 6.85 -8.41 16.13
C GLN A 250 6.35 -9.79 16.60
N PRO A 251 6.62 -10.88 15.87
CA PRO A 251 6.35 -12.23 16.35
C PRO A 251 7.25 -12.58 17.53
N GLU A 252 6.69 -13.27 18.52
CA GLU A 252 7.43 -13.86 19.64
C GLU A 252 7.45 -15.38 19.56
N HIS A 253 6.38 -15.96 19.01
CA HIS A 253 6.30 -17.38 18.73
C HIS A 253 5.40 -17.62 17.52
N ILE A 254 5.95 -18.29 16.50
CA ILE A 254 5.17 -18.78 15.36
C ILE A 254 4.79 -20.22 15.68
N ARG A 255 3.48 -20.47 15.83
CA ARG A 255 2.99 -21.79 16.27
C ARG A 255 3.15 -22.85 15.19
N GLU A 256 2.81 -22.48 13.95
CA GLU A 256 2.71 -23.40 12.82
C GLU A 256 3.53 -22.88 11.62
N LYS A 257 2.93 -22.74 10.43
CA LYS A 257 3.67 -22.40 9.19
C LYS A 257 4.00 -20.93 9.06
N ALA A 258 3.22 -20.04 9.67
CA ALA A 258 3.37 -18.60 9.58
C ALA A 258 2.77 -17.92 10.81
N PHE A 259 3.25 -16.72 11.12
CA PHE A 259 2.67 -15.87 12.17
C PHE A 259 1.19 -15.62 11.88
N GLY A 260 0.88 -15.04 10.71
CA GLY A 260 -0.45 -14.73 10.22
C GLY A 260 -0.38 -13.69 9.09
N ASP A 261 -1.50 -13.46 8.40
CA ASP A 261 -1.63 -12.40 7.40
C ASP A 261 -2.26 -11.17 8.05
N ILE A 262 -1.57 -10.02 8.06
CA ILE A 262 -2.07 -8.77 8.64
C ILE A 262 -2.42 -7.76 7.55
N ARG A 263 -3.72 -7.46 7.41
CA ARG A 263 -4.23 -6.49 6.43
C ARG A 263 -4.27 -5.06 6.98
N ALA A 264 -4.52 -4.90 8.28
CA ALA A 264 -4.50 -3.59 8.92
C ALA A 264 -4.35 -3.67 10.45
N VAL A 265 -3.93 -2.55 11.05
CA VAL A 265 -4.05 -2.27 12.48
C VAL A 265 -5.02 -1.09 12.65
N SER A 266 -6.05 -1.26 13.45
CA SER A 266 -6.96 -0.19 13.86
C SER A 266 -6.57 0.29 15.25
N ILE A 267 -6.41 1.60 15.40
CA ILE A 267 -6.06 2.25 16.66
C ILE A 267 -7.10 3.35 16.91
N VAL A 268 -7.91 3.22 17.95
CA VAL A 268 -9.06 4.11 18.19
C VAL A 268 -8.98 4.68 19.59
N ARG A 269 -8.98 6.01 19.69
CA ARG A 269 -8.95 6.69 20.99
C ARG A 269 -10.19 6.32 21.80
N GLN A 270 -9.97 5.96 23.06
CA GLN A 270 -11.04 5.73 24.01
C GLN A 270 -11.49 7.06 24.58
N GLN A 271 -12.80 7.30 24.59
CA GLN A 271 -13.36 8.46 25.26
C GLN A 271 -13.11 8.32 26.76
N LYS A 272 -12.75 9.43 27.42
CA LYS A 272 -12.70 9.47 28.88
C LYS A 272 -14.12 9.21 29.40
N HIS A 273 -14.31 8.12 30.15
CA HIS A 273 -15.47 7.99 31.02
C HIS A 273 -15.37 8.96 32.19
#